data_AF-A0A847ATR0-F1
#
_entry.id   AF-A0A847ATR0-F1
#
_cell.length_a   1.000
_cell.length_b   1.000
_cell.length_c   1.000
_cell.angle_alpha   90.00
_cell.angle_beta   90.00
_cell.angle_gamma   90.00
#
_symmetry.space_group_name_H-M   'P 1'
#
loop_
_entity.id
_entity.type
_entity.pdbx_description
1 polymer ?
#
loop_
_entity_poly.entity_id
_entity_poly.type
_entity_poly.pdbx_seq_one_letter_code
_entity_poly.pdbx_strand_id
1 'polypeptide(L)'
;SMGITCIGLCDKDKLKFNKTKSGDLCLIIGLPMVGNEVVNNPDKALDIEDFEKLFHCDFIKEMLPVGSRGIECELNDLLKYNGLNFKYESNLSIDLKKSGGPSTSCIVTLSKDNLEEIKSIIKKPINIIGSFL
;
A
#
# COMPACT_ATOMS: atom_id res chain seq x y z
N SER A 1 22.05 -1.80 -19.09
CA SER A 1 20.93 -1.13 -18.37
C SER A 1 19.76 -1.01 -19.32
N MET A 2 18.54 -1.11 -18.82
CA MET A 2 17.31 -0.91 -19.60
C MET A 2 16.51 0.21 -18.95
N GLY A 3 16.08 1.20 -19.75
CA GLY A 3 15.20 2.28 -19.32
C GLY A 3 13.82 2.07 -19.91
N ILE A 4 12.78 2.24 -19.11
CA ILE A 4 11.39 2.18 -19.54
C ILE A 4 10.71 3.49 -19.13
N THR A 5 9.90 4.06 -20.02
CA THR A 5 9.05 5.23 -19.73
C THR A 5 7.61 4.87 -20.02
N CYS A 6 6.75 5.04 -19.02
CA CYS A 6 5.31 4.84 -19.13
C CYS A 6 4.61 6.19 -18.94
N ILE A 7 3.57 6.46 -19.74
CA ILE A 7 2.74 7.66 -19.64
C ILE A 7 1.29 7.23 -19.47
N GLY A 8 0.62 7.76 -18.46
CA GLY A 8 -0.80 7.53 -18.19
C GLY A 8 -1.57 8.84 -18.06
N LEU A 9 -2.87 8.80 -18.33
CA LEU A 9 -3.79 9.93 -18.21
C LEU A 9 -4.85 9.58 -17.16
N CYS A 10 -5.18 10.52 -16.29
CA CYS A 10 -6.18 10.34 -15.24
C CYS A 10 -6.87 11.68 -14.96
N ASP A 11 -8.16 11.63 -14.66
CA ASP A 11 -8.90 12.78 -14.17
C ASP A 11 -8.42 13.15 -12.75
N LYS A 12 -8.29 14.45 -12.46
CA LYS A 12 -7.70 14.91 -11.19
C LYS A 12 -8.49 14.45 -9.97
N ASP A 13 -9.81 14.37 -10.08
CA ASP A 13 -10.72 13.93 -9.01
C ASP A 13 -10.55 12.43 -8.69
N LYS A 14 -10.15 11.63 -9.68
CA LYS A 14 -9.88 10.19 -9.53
C LYS A 14 -8.51 9.87 -8.95
N LEU A 15 -7.62 10.85 -8.81
CA LEU A 15 -6.32 10.63 -8.18
C LEU A 15 -6.48 10.23 -6.70
N LYS A 16 -5.82 9.14 -6.31
CA LYS A 16 -5.74 8.64 -4.93
C LYS A 16 -4.49 9.17 -4.23
N PHE A 17 -4.43 10.50 -4.10
CA PHE A 17 -3.28 11.23 -3.56
C PHE A 17 -3.74 12.35 -2.64
N ASN A 18 -3.09 12.50 -1.48
CA ASN A 18 -3.36 13.53 -0.47
C ASN A 18 -4.84 13.57 -0.02
N LYS A 19 -5.36 12.37 0.28
CA LYS A 19 -6.77 12.15 0.68
C LYS A 19 -6.89 11.51 2.07
N THR A 20 -5.78 11.03 2.63
CA THR A 20 -5.72 10.43 3.96
C THR A 20 -5.99 11.47 5.03
N LYS A 21 -6.67 11.08 6.11
CA LYS A 21 -7.04 11.96 7.22
C LYS A 21 -6.71 11.31 8.56
N SER A 22 -6.66 12.12 9.60
CA SER A 22 -6.60 11.64 10.99
C SER A 22 -7.73 10.64 11.27
N GLY A 23 -7.40 9.53 11.94
CA GLY A 23 -8.30 8.43 12.25
C GLY A 23 -8.31 7.28 11.22
N ASP A 24 -7.76 7.49 10.02
CA ASP A 24 -7.66 6.44 9.01
C ASP A 24 -6.66 5.35 9.42
N LEU A 25 -6.87 4.15 8.88
CA LEU A 25 -5.94 3.03 8.98
C LEU A 25 -4.91 3.08 7.85
N CYS A 26 -3.70 2.63 8.17
CA CYS A 26 -2.68 2.29 7.21
C CYS A 26 -2.55 0.76 7.16
N LEU A 27 -2.75 0.21 5.97
CA LEU A 27 -2.64 -1.22 5.70
C LEU A 27 -1.47 -1.48 4.75
N ILE A 28 -0.83 -2.64 4.91
CA ILE A 28 0.01 -3.24 3.87
C ILE A 28 -0.73 -4.44 3.31
N ILE A 29 -1.02 -4.38 2.01
CA ILE A 29 -1.63 -5.46 1.24
C ILE A 29 -0.55 -6.14 0.41
N GLY A 30 -0.54 -7.47 0.42
CA GLY A 30 0.58 -8.29 -0.05
C GLY A 30 1.75 -8.30 0.93
N LEU A 31 2.84 -8.96 0.56
CA LEU A 31 4.08 -8.95 1.34
C LEU A 31 5.25 -8.36 0.54
N PRO A 32 6.08 -7.50 1.15
CA PRO A 32 7.30 -7.01 0.52
C PRO A 32 8.27 -8.17 0.32
N MET A 33 8.61 -8.44 -0.95
CA MET A 33 9.41 -9.59 -1.36
C MET A 33 10.33 -9.21 -2.51
N VAL A 34 11.49 -9.87 -2.59
CA VAL A 34 12.49 -9.64 -3.64
C VAL A 34 13.08 -10.96 -4.14
N GLY A 35 13.50 -10.98 -5.40
CA GLY A 35 14.18 -12.13 -6.01
C GLY A 35 13.33 -13.41 -5.94
N ASN A 36 13.93 -14.51 -5.46
CA ASN A 36 13.28 -15.82 -5.40
C ASN A 36 12.08 -15.86 -4.46
N GLU A 37 11.97 -14.95 -3.48
CA GLU A 37 10.79 -14.89 -2.62
C GLU A 37 9.51 -14.64 -3.42
N VAL A 38 9.59 -13.80 -4.46
CA VAL A 38 8.46 -13.47 -5.33
C VAL A 38 8.04 -14.69 -6.14
N VAL A 39 9.01 -15.37 -6.75
CA VAL A 39 8.77 -16.56 -7.59
C VAL A 39 8.20 -17.71 -6.76
N ASN A 40 8.66 -17.85 -5.51
CA ASN A 40 8.24 -18.93 -4.61
C ASN A 40 6.92 -18.64 -3.87
N ASN A 41 6.45 -17.39 -3.84
CA ASN A 41 5.23 -16.98 -3.12
C ASN A 41 4.34 -16.04 -3.96
N PRO A 42 3.95 -16.42 -5.19
CA PRO A 42 3.13 -15.56 -6.06
C PRO A 42 1.74 -15.28 -5.46
N ASP A 43 1.23 -16.18 -4.61
CA ASP A 43 -0.01 -16.03 -3.87
C ASP A 43 0.03 -14.90 -2.83
N LYS A 44 1.22 -14.44 -2.43
CA LYS A 44 1.40 -13.36 -1.43
C LYS A 44 1.82 -12.04 -2.04
N ALA A 45 2.31 -12.05 -3.29
CA ALA A 45 2.64 -10.84 -4.04
C ALA A 45 1.37 -10.25 -4.66
N LEU A 46 1.25 -8.92 -4.65
CA LEU A 46 0.28 -8.23 -5.50
C LEU A 46 0.71 -8.31 -6.96
N ASP A 47 -0.27 -8.55 -7.83
CA ASP A 47 -0.14 -8.44 -9.27
C ASP A 47 -0.94 -7.24 -9.81
N ILE A 48 -0.88 -7.02 -11.13
CA ILE A 48 -1.54 -5.89 -11.76
C ILE A 48 -3.06 -5.91 -11.60
N GLU A 49 -3.68 -7.09 -11.57
CA GLU A 49 -5.14 -7.23 -11.37
C GLU A 49 -5.52 -6.82 -9.96
N ASP A 50 -4.69 -7.14 -8.97
CA ASP A 50 -4.91 -6.68 -7.60
C ASP A 50 -4.78 -5.16 -7.49
N PHE A 51 -3.76 -4.55 -8.09
CA PHE A 51 -3.64 -3.09 -8.13
C PHE A 51 -4.87 -2.43 -8.79
N GLU A 52 -5.39 -3.01 -9.87
CA GLU A 52 -6.59 -2.53 -10.52
C GLU A 52 -7.83 -2.65 -9.62
N LYS A 53 -8.02 -3.77 -8.92
CA LYS A 53 -9.11 -3.95 -7.95
C LYS A 53 -9.03 -2.90 -6.84
N LEU A 54 -7.85 -2.69 -6.27
CA LEU A 54 -7.62 -1.65 -5.26
C LEU A 54 -7.95 -0.26 -5.82
N PHE A 55 -7.55 0.02 -7.07
CA PHE A 55 -7.76 1.34 -7.66
C PHE A 55 -9.24 1.65 -7.82
N HIS A 56 -10.06 0.66 -8.17
CA HIS A 56 -11.50 0.82 -8.33
C HIS A 56 -12.30 0.82 -7.01
N CYS A 57 -11.67 0.58 -5.86
CA CYS A 57 -12.34 0.68 -4.56
C CYS A 57 -12.48 2.14 -4.13
N ASP A 58 -13.67 2.75 -4.25
CA ASP A 58 -13.88 4.17 -3.93
C ASP A 58 -13.55 4.56 -2.48
N PHE A 59 -13.64 3.60 -1.55
CA PHE A 59 -13.33 3.81 -0.15
C PHE A 59 -11.82 3.84 0.17
N ILE A 60 -10.96 3.43 -0.77
CA ILE A 60 -9.50 3.56 -0.63
C ILE A 60 -9.10 4.98 -0.99
N LYS A 61 -8.48 5.67 -0.03
CA LYS A 61 -8.10 7.08 -0.13
C LYS A 61 -6.78 7.26 -0.88
N GLU A 62 -5.76 6.52 -0.48
CA GLU A 62 -4.44 6.53 -1.10
C GLU A 62 -3.87 5.13 -1.24
N MET A 63 -2.99 4.98 -2.24
CA MET A 63 -2.27 3.75 -2.50
C MET A 63 -0.84 4.03 -2.95
N LEU A 64 0.13 3.47 -2.24
CA LEU A 64 1.55 3.61 -2.56
C LEU A 64 2.19 2.22 -2.66
N PRO A 65 2.61 1.78 -3.86
CA PRO A 65 3.39 0.55 -3.99
C PRO A 65 4.68 0.65 -3.18
N VAL A 66 5.04 -0.44 -2.50
CA VAL A 66 6.29 -0.49 -1.72
C VAL A 66 7.45 -0.66 -2.69
N GLY A 67 8.39 0.29 -2.66
CA GLY A 67 9.57 0.27 -3.51
C GLY A 67 10.78 -0.40 -2.84
N SER A 68 11.95 -0.17 -3.45
CA SER A 68 13.23 -0.65 -2.92
C SER A 68 13.62 -0.03 -1.57
N ARG A 69 13.04 1.13 -1.22
CA ARG A 69 13.26 1.83 0.04
C ARG A 69 12.44 1.28 1.22
N GLY A 70 11.55 0.32 0.96
CA GLY A 70 10.73 -0.34 1.97
C GLY A 70 9.52 0.48 2.44
N ILE A 71 8.73 -0.11 3.34
CA ILE A 71 7.43 0.41 3.79
C ILE A 71 7.61 1.74 4.54
N GLU A 72 8.60 1.82 5.43
CA GLU A 72 8.82 3.01 6.27
C GLU A 72 9.08 4.25 5.42
N CYS A 73 9.83 4.12 4.31
CA CYS A 73 10.13 5.25 3.45
C CYS A 73 8.89 5.78 2.74
N GLU A 74 8.09 4.89 2.16
CA GLU A 74 6.87 5.28 1.45
C GLU A 74 5.80 5.81 2.43
N LEU A 75 5.72 5.26 3.65
CA LEU A 75 4.86 5.77 4.71
C LEU A 75 5.28 7.18 5.15
N ASN A 76 6.57 7.44 5.32
CA ASN A 76 7.07 8.77 5.67
C ASN A 76 6.76 9.81 4.60
N ASP A 77 6.90 9.45 3.32
CA ASP A 77 6.51 10.31 2.20
C ASP A 77 5.00 10.61 2.26
N LEU A 78 4.15 9.60 2.49
CA LEU A 78 2.71 9.77 2.67
C LEU A 78 2.36 10.71 3.84
N LEU A 79 2.99 10.52 5.00
CA LEU A 79 2.79 11.37 6.19
C LEU A 79 3.18 12.82 5.89
N LYS A 80 4.30 13.04 5.20
CA LYS A 80 4.77 14.36 4.82
C LYS A 80 3.82 15.04 3.83
N TYR A 81 3.31 14.32 2.84
CA TYR A 81 2.37 14.89 1.86
C TYR A 81 1.02 15.24 2.46
N ASN A 82 0.55 14.46 3.43
CA ASN A 82 -0.73 14.70 4.12
C ASN A 82 -0.60 15.62 5.35
N GLY A 83 0.62 15.86 5.85
CA GLY A 83 0.85 16.66 7.06
C GLY A 83 0.32 16.00 8.34
N LEU A 84 0.38 14.67 8.42
CA LEU A 84 -0.19 13.86 9.51
C LEU A 84 0.90 13.21 10.37
N ASN A 85 0.52 12.85 11.59
CA ASN A 85 1.35 12.00 12.45
C ASN A 85 0.89 10.54 12.34
N PHE A 86 1.68 9.61 12.89
CA PHE A 86 1.38 8.19 12.81
C PHE A 86 1.50 7.49 14.16
N LYS A 87 0.54 6.60 14.41
CA LYS A 87 0.56 5.68 15.55
C LYS A 87 0.67 4.26 15.03
N TYR A 88 1.82 3.63 15.27
CA TYR A 88 2.05 2.23 14.94
C TYR A 88 1.22 1.29 15.81
N GLU A 89 0.83 0.16 15.23
CA GLU A 89 0.32 -0.98 16.00
C GLU A 89 1.41 -1.57 16.90
N SER A 90 1.01 -2.02 18.10
CA SER A 90 1.94 -2.49 19.13
C SER A 90 2.74 -3.73 18.71
N ASN A 91 2.13 -4.59 17.90
CA ASN A 91 2.66 -5.91 17.52
C ASN A 91 2.72 -6.06 16.00
N LEU A 92 3.69 -5.38 15.38
CA LEU A 92 3.94 -5.48 13.95
C LEU A 92 4.69 -6.78 13.63
N SER A 93 4.07 -7.66 12.85
CA SER A 93 4.68 -8.90 12.34
C SER A 93 5.43 -8.71 11.01
N ILE A 94 5.50 -7.48 10.50
CA ILE A 94 6.09 -7.15 9.20
C ILE A 94 7.33 -6.27 9.38
N ASP A 95 8.38 -6.56 8.61
CA ASP A 95 9.58 -5.74 8.58
C ASP A 95 9.34 -4.48 7.74
N LEU A 96 9.25 -3.32 8.41
CA LEU A 96 8.99 -2.03 7.78
C LEU A 96 10.13 -1.56 6.85
N LYS A 97 11.34 -2.08 7.04
CA LYS A 97 12.53 -1.70 6.24
C LYS A 97 12.79 -2.66 5.10
N LYS A 98 12.02 -3.75 5.00
CA LYS A 98 12.19 -4.74 3.94
C LYS A 98 11.90 -4.12 2.58
N SER A 99 12.82 -4.32 1.65
CA SER A 99 12.66 -3.93 0.25
C SER A 99 11.48 -4.69 -0.37
N GLY A 100 10.64 -3.97 -1.10
CA GLY A 100 9.57 -4.53 -1.92
C GLY A 100 9.76 -4.20 -3.40
N GLY A 101 11.00 -4.00 -3.87
CA GLY A 101 11.34 -3.41 -5.18
C GLY A 101 10.49 -3.83 -6.41
N PRO A 102 10.06 -5.10 -6.55
CA PRO A 102 9.12 -5.52 -7.59
C PRO A 102 7.66 -5.07 -7.38
N SER A 103 7.41 -4.20 -6.39
CA SER A 103 6.10 -3.72 -5.96
C SER A 103 5.12 -4.84 -5.57
N THR A 104 5.62 -5.86 -4.87
CA THR A 104 4.81 -7.02 -4.43
C THR A 104 3.84 -6.71 -3.29
N SER A 105 3.90 -5.49 -2.74
CA SER A 105 2.99 -5.02 -1.70
C SER A 105 2.67 -3.54 -1.89
N CYS A 106 1.57 -3.10 -1.30
CA CYS A 106 1.08 -1.73 -1.41
C CYS A 106 0.59 -1.22 -0.05
N ILE A 107 1.00 0.01 0.31
CA ILE A 107 0.39 0.80 1.37
C ILE A 107 -0.98 1.25 0.89
N VAL A 108 -2.01 1.00 1.68
CA VAL A 108 -3.38 1.44 1.42
C VAL A 108 -3.92 2.18 2.63
N THR A 109 -4.57 3.33 2.39
CA THR A 109 -5.23 4.10 3.45
C THR A 109 -6.75 4.08 3.29
N LEU A 110 -7.47 3.85 4.39
CA LEU A 110 -8.93 3.76 4.41
C LEU A 110 -9.51 4.04 5.80
N SER A 111 -10.82 4.34 5.87
CA SER A 111 -11.54 4.40 7.15
C SER A 111 -11.61 3.03 7.80
N LYS A 112 -11.58 2.97 9.13
CA LYS A 112 -11.71 1.72 9.92
C LYS A 112 -12.92 0.88 9.52
N ASP A 113 -14.02 1.53 9.15
CA ASP A 113 -15.28 0.88 8.79
C ASP A 113 -15.17 0.03 7.52
N ASN A 114 -14.20 0.33 6.64
CA ASN A 114 -14.03 -0.34 5.35
C ASN A 114 -13.02 -1.51 5.42
N LEU A 115 -12.55 -1.86 6.62
CA LEU A 115 -11.56 -2.92 6.82
C LEU A 115 -12.09 -4.31 6.42
N GLU A 116 -13.36 -4.61 6.70
CA GLU A 116 -13.94 -5.90 6.33
C GLU A 116 -14.25 -5.97 4.83
N GLU A 117 -14.62 -4.83 4.22
CA GLU A 117 -14.88 -4.74 2.79
C GLU A 117 -13.61 -5.05 1.98
N ILE A 118 -12.47 -4.44 2.33
CA ILE A 118 -11.21 -4.69 1.60
C ILE A 118 -10.74 -6.14 1.71
N LYS A 119 -10.94 -6.79 2.87
CA LYS A 119 -10.63 -8.22 3.07
C LYS A 119 -11.51 -9.14 2.23
N SER A 120 -12.71 -8.70 1.88
CA SER A 120 -13.60 -9.46 0.99
C SER A 120 -13.12 -9.41 -0.46
N ILE A 121 -12.56 -8.28 -0.90
CA ILE A 121 -12.13 -7.99 -2.28
C ILE A 121 -10.75 -8.61 -2.57
N ILE A 122 -9.79 -8.43 -1.67
CA ILE A 122 -8.42 -8.90 -1.85
C ILE A 122 -8.16 -10.15 -1.03
N LYS A 123 -7.66 -11.20 -1.69
CA LYS A 123 -7.30 -12.47 -1.05
C LYS A 123 -5.84 -12.55 -0.61
N LYS A 124 -5.03 -11.55 -0.97
CA LYS A 124 -3.63 -11.42 -0.55
C LYS A 124 -3.54 -11.06 0.93
N PRO A 125 -2.41 -11.35 1.61
CA PRO A 125 -2.22 -10.98 3.01
C PRO A 125 -2.47 -9.49 3.26
N ILE A 126 -3.16 -9.16 4.35
CA ILE A 126 -3.40 -7.77 4.77
C ILE A 126 -2.88 -7.62 6.20
N ASN A 127 -1.98 -6.65 6.40
CA ASN A 127 -1.42 -6.33 7.71
C ASN A 127 -1.77 -4.88 8.06
N ILE A 128 -2.26 -4.66 9.29
CA ILE A 128 -2.51 -3.31 9.81
C ILE A 128 -1.18 -2.78 10.34
N ILE A 129 -0.72 -1.64 9.82
CA ILE A 129 0.51 -1.00 10.27
C ILE A 129 0.26 -0.05 11.44
N GLY A 130 -0.91 0.58 11.44
CA GLY A 130 -1.25 1.61 12.41
C GLY A 130 -2.35 2.53 11.92
N SER A 131 -2.47 3.68 12.56
CA SER A 131 -3.45 4.71 12.24
C SER A 131 -2.83 6.09 12.16
N PHE A 132 -3.39 6.93 11.30
CA PHE A 132 -3.01 8.34 11.17
C PHE A 132 -3.60 9.17 12.30
N LEU A 133 -2.83 10.15 12.78
CA LEU A 133 -3.17 11.08 13.86
C LEU A 133 -3.24 12.51 13.34
#